data_AF-A0A060CLB8-F1
#
_entry.id   AF-A0A060CLB8-F1
#
_cell.length_a   1.000
_cell.length_b   1.000
_cell.length_c   1.000
_cell.angle_alpha   90.00
_cell.angle_beta   90.00
_cell.angle_gamma   90.00
#
_symmetry.space_group_name_H-M   'P 1'
#
loop_
_entity.id
_entity.type
_entity.pdbx_description
1 polymer ?
#
loop_
_entity_poly.entity_id
_entity_poly.type
_entity_poly.pdbx_seq_one_letter_code
_entity_poly.pdbx_strand_id
1 'polypeptide(L)'
;SPTTIGVVTSRGGMVKDLHGATNIYYQVNATYFSALGESDRRLLLARAVQVFMPGKPQVWYLDLFAGRNDHDAVAAAGPGGHKEINRTNLTAAEVERGLATPVVRDQLDLLRFRARCPAFGFDADLTVEPATADRLVLTWRRAGWQARLECDLTAETFSATGVDPEGVETFRLVR
;
A
#
# COMPACT_ATOMS: atom_id res chain seq x y z
N SER A 1 -2.89 -11.48 21.41
CA SER A 1 -2.23 -10.89 20.23
C SER A 1 -2.08 -9.39 20.42
N PRO A 2 -0.98 -8.76 19.99
CA PRO A 2 -0.83 -7.30 20.08
C PRO A 2 -1.90 -6.61 19.23
N THR A 3 -2.40 -5.45 19.69
CA THR A 3 -3.35 -4.63 18.91
C THR A 3 -2.62 -3.97 17.74
N THR A 4 -3.34 -3.62 16.66
CA THR A 4 -2.74 -2.91 15.52
C THR A 4 -2.04 -1.61 15.96
N ILE A 5 -2.65 -0.87 16.90
CA ILE A 5 -2.04 0.32 17.49
C ILE A 5 -0.73 -0.03 18.19
N GLY A 6 -0.73 -1.07 19.05
CA GLY A 6 0.47 -1.51 19.75
C GLY A 6 1.60 -1.93 18.79
N VAL A 7 1.27 -2.57 17.66
CA VAL A 7 2.23 -2.94 16.62
C VAL A 7 2.81 -1.71 15.92
N VAL A 8 2.00 -0.72 15.57
CA VAL A 8 2.50 0.48 14.88
C VAL A 8 3.32 1.35 15.86
N THR A 9 2.89 1.47 17.11
CA THR A 9 3.64 2.19 18.15
C THR A 9 4.99 1.53 18.45
N SER A 10 5.06 0.19 18.50
CA SER A 10 6.34 -0.52 18.68
C SER A 10 7.29 -0.36 17.49
N ARG A 11 6.77 0.09 16.33
CA ARG A 11 7.53 0.46 15.12
C ARG A 11 7.81 1.97 15.05
N GLY A 12 7.70 2.69 16.15
CA GLY A 12 7.98 4.13 16.23
C GLY A 12 6.80 5.04 15.87
N GLY A 13 5.59 4.50 15.67
CA GLY A 13 4.41 5.33 15.48
C GLY A 13 4.05 6.14 16.74
N MET A 14 3.55 7.36 16.53
CA MET A 14 3.18 8.27 17.61
C MET A 14 1.66 8.38 17.73
N VAL A 15 1.12 7.88 18.84
CA VAL A 15 -0.32 7.95 19.15
C VAL A 15 -0.73 9.40 19.39
N LYS A 16 -1.87 9.81 18.81
CA LYS A 16 -2.53 11.08 19.08
C LYS A 16 -3.91 10.84 19.70
N ASP A 17 -4.06 11.30 20.93
CA ASP A 17 -5.33 11.23 21.67
C ASP A 17 -6.15 12.51 21.48
N LEU A 18 -7.47 12.36 21.48
CA LEU A 18 -8.39 13.50 21.56
C LEU A 18 -8.57 13.90 23.03
N HIS A 19 -8.10 15.10 23.39
CA HIS A 19 -8.47 15.84 24.60
C HIS A 19 -8.46 15.06 25.93
N GLY A 20 -7.29 14.53 26.34
CA GLY A 20 -7.04 14.13 27.73
C GLY A 20 -7.86 12.93 28.26
N ALA A 21 -8.71 12.32 27.43
CA ALA A 21 -9.36 11.06 27.72
C ALA A 21 -8.53 9.93 27.12
N THR A 22 -7.86 9.16 27.98
CA THR A 22 -6.92 8.06 27.67
C THR A 22 -7.51 6.87 26.89
N ASN A 23 -8.76 6.97 26.41
CA ASN A 23 -9.49 5.87 25.76
C ASN A 23 -10.11 6.21 24.39
N ILE A 24 -9.82 7.38 23.80
CA ILE A 24 -10.30 7.73 22.45
C ILE A 24 -9.10 8.06 21.55
N TYR A 25 -8.54 7.02 20.95
CA TYR A 25 -7.46 7.14 19.97
C TYR A 25 -7.99 7.73 18.67
N TYR A 26 -7.39 8.84 18.22
CA TYR A 26 -7.78 9.48 16.97
C TYR A 26 -6.97 8.95 15.79
N GLN A 27 -5.64 8.96 15.92
CA GLN A 27 -4.70 8.60 14.85
C GLN A 27 -3.40 8.04 15.46
N VAL A 28 -2.70 7.19 14.71
CA VAL A 28 -1.28 6.87 14.96
C VAL A 28 -0.48 7.47 13.81
N ASN A 29 0.39 8.44 14.12
CA ASN A 29 1.22 9.08 13.12
C ASN A 29 2.44 8.20 12.85
N ALA A 30 2.54 7.71 11.62
CA ALA A 30 3.66 6.96 11.09
C ALA A 30 3.63 7.05 9.56
N THR A 31 4.76 6.81 8.92
CA THR A 31 4.78 6.41 7.51
C THR A 31 4.14 5.03 7.37
N TYR A 32 3.49 4.76 6.23
CA TYR A 32 2.86 3.45 6.04
C TYR A 32 3.91 2.33 5.96
N PHE A 33 5.07 2.60 5.37
CA PHE A 33 6.19 1.66 5.30
C PHE A 33 6.71 1.29 6.69
N SER A 34 6.94 2.25 7.59
CA SER A 34 7.36 1.95 8.97
C SER A 34 6.24 1.26 9.75
N ALA A 35 4.98 1.63 9.53
CA ALA A 35 3.83 0.95 10.13
C ALA A 35 3.75 -0.53 9.72
N LEU A 36 4.26 -0.91 8.55
CA LEU A 36 4.39 -2.30 8.09
C LEU A 36 5.67 -3.00 8.58
N GLY A 37 6.52 -2.31 9.35
CA GLY A 37 7.79 -2.83 9.84
C GLY A 37 8.87 -2.79 8.77
N GLU A 38 8.81 -1.79 7.87
CA GLU A 38 9.80 -1.53 6.83
C GLU A 38 10.06 -2.75 5.91
N SER A 39 8.99 -3.51 5.64
CA SER A 39 9.03 -4.68 4.76
C SER A 39 8.51 -4.32 3.38
N ASP A 40 9.37 -4.41 2.37
CA ASP A 40 9.01 -4.23 0.96
C ASP A 40 7.88 -5.18 0.54
N ARG A 41 7.93 -6.43 1.01
CA ARG A 41 6.91 -7.45 0.70
C ARG A 41 5.53 -7.04 1.21
N ARG A 42 5.46 -6.55 2.45
CA ARG A 42 4.21 -6.03 3.03
C ARG A 42 3.72 -4.77 2.32
N LEU A 43 4.63 -3.86 1.95
CA LEU A 43 4.26 -2.64 1.23
C LEU A 43 3.68 -2.96 -0.15
N LEU A 44 4.31 -3.88 -0.89
CA LEU A 44 3.84 -4.31 -2.20
C LEU A 44 2.52 -5.08 -2.10
N LEU A 45 2.39 -5.98 -1.13
CA LEU A 45 1.14 -6.68 -0.87
C LEU A 45 0.00 -5.69 -0.56
N ALA A 46 0.24 -4.71 0.32
CA ALA A 46 -0.74 -3.69 0.63
C ALA A 46 -1.10 -2.82 -0.58
N ARG A 47 -0.10 -2.45 -1.42
CA ARG A 47 -0.34 -1.73 -2.67
C ARG A 47 -1.16 -2.54 -3.66
N ALA A 48 -0.87 -3.83 -3.82
CA ALA A 48 -1.61 -4.73 -4.70
C ALA A 48 -3.09 -4.81 -4.27
N VAL A 49 -3.34 -5.01 -2.97
CA VAL A 49 -4.71 -4.99 -2.42
C VAL A 49 -5.38 -3.64 -2.70
N GLN A 50 -4.71 -2.52 -2.41
CA GLN A 50 -5.26 -1.18 -2.64
C GLN A 50 -5.61 -0.95 -4.12
N VAL A 51 -4.76 -1.38 -5.05
CA VAL A 51 -4.94 -1.24 -6.50
C VAL A 51 -6.16 -2.01 -6.99
N PHE A 52 -6.44 -3.19 -6.42
CA PHE A 52 -7.57 -4.03 -6.78
C PHE A 52 -8.87 -3.70 -6.05
N MET A 53 -8.86 -2.82 -5.05
CA MET A 53 -10.10 -2.37 -4.40
C MET A 53 -10.92 -1.44 -5.32
N PRO A 54 -12.27 -1.49 -5.25
CA PRO A 54 -13.13 -0.52 -5.93
C PRO A 54 -12.79 0.91 -5.52
N GLY A 55 -12.73 1.80 -6.51
CA GLY A 55 -12.43 3.21 -6.31
C GLY A 55 -11.12 3.65 -6.97
N LYS A 56 -10.82 4.95 -6.80
CA LYS A 56 -9.60 5.56 -7.34
C LYS A 56 -8.49 5.47 -6.29
N PRO A 57 -7.41 4.69 -6.53
CA PRO A 57 -6.33 4.58 -5.56
C PRO A 57 -5.60 5.93 -5.43
N GLN A 58 -5.46 6.42 -4.19
CA GLN A 58 -4.62 7.56 -3.86
C GLN A 58 -3.29 7.04 -3.29
N VAL A 59 -2.19 7.54 -3.81
CA VAL A 59 -0.83 7.13 -3.42
C VAL A 59 -0.15 8.33 -2.78
N TRP A 60 0.19 8.23 -1.49
CA TRP A 60 1.00 9.23 -0.83
C TRP A 60 2.43 9.17 -1.38
N TYR A 61 3.03 10.32 -1.68
CA TYR A 61 4.34 10.36 -2.34
C TYR A 61 5.41 9.63 -1.51
N LEU A 62 5.36 9.78 -0.19
CA LEU A 62 6.36 9.17 0.69
C LEU A 62 6.19 7.64 0.75
N ASP A 63 4.95 7.14 0.68
CA ASP A 63 4.68 5.69 0.59
C ASP A 63 5.15 5.10 -0.75
N LEU A 64 5.03 5.86 -1.85
CA LEU A 64 5.55 5.43 -3.15
C LEU A 64 7.06 5.18 -3.06
N PHE A 65 7.79 5.99 -2.31
CA PHE A 65 9.25 5.89 -2.13
C PHE A 65 9.68 5.06 -0.91
N ALA A 66 8.76 4.29 -0.29
CA ALA A 66 9.03 3.51 0.92
C ALA A 66 9.70 4.35 2.03
N GLY A 67 9.26 5.60 2.20
CA GLY A 67 9.82 6.51 3.19
C GLY A 67 9.58 6.04 4.61
N ARG A 68 10.56 6.30 5.48
CA ARG A 68 10.55 5.89 6.89
C ARG A 68 10.08 7.02 7.80
N ASN A 69 9.77 6.68 9.04
CA ASN A 69 9.45 7.65 10.08
C ASN A 69 10.58 8.67 10.25
N ASP A 70 10.23 9.95 10.16
CA ASP A 70 11.17 11.06 10.33
C ASP A 70 11.09 11.63 11.75
N HIS A 71 11.79 10.96 12.68
CA HIS A 71 11.81 11.36 14.08
C HIS A 71 12.55 12.69 14.30
N ASP A 72 13.55 12.98 13.47
CA ASP A 72 14.32 14.22 13.54
C ASP A 72 13.46 15.42 13.12
N ALA A 73 12.63 15.29 12.07
CA ALA A 73 11.67 16.31 11.68
C ALA A 73 10.63 16.57 12.77
N VAL A 74 10.16 15.52 13.47
CA VAL A 74 9.26 15.69 14.62
C VAL A 74 9.95 16.47 15.74
N ALA A 75 11.19 16.13 16.08
CA ALA A 75 11.95 16.81 17.12
C ALA A 75 12.19 18.29 16.78
N ALA A 76 12.52 18.59 15.52
CA ALA A 76 12.74 19.95 15.03
C ALA A 76 11.45 20.80 15.00
N ALA A 77 10.30 20.20 14.71
CA ALA A 77 9.02 20.90 14.62
C ALA A 77 8.42 21.28 15.98
N GLY A 78 8.89 20.67 17.08
CA GLY A 78 8.46 21.00 18.43
C GLY A 78 7.03 20.55 18.78
N PRO A 79 6.39 21.16 19.80
CA PRO A 79 5.08 20.73 20.29
C PRO A 79 4.00 20.77 19.20
N GLY A 80 3.44 19.60 18.87
CA GLY A 80 2.42 19.46 17.81
C GLY A 80 2.97 19.02 16.45
N GLY A 81 4.29 18.88 16.30
CA GLY A 81 4.98 18.46 15.06
C GLY A 81 4.88 16.97 14.71
N HIS A 82 4.07 16.18 15.42
CA HIS A 82 3.98 14.71 15.24
C HIS A 82 3.58 14.26 13.82
N LYS A 83 3.00 15.15 13.00
CA LYS A 83 2.67 14.84 11.60
C LYS A 83 3.89 14.90 10.67
N GLU A 84 4.97 15.56 11.07
CA GLU A 84 6.20 15.66 10.28
C GLU A 84 6.88 14.29 10.10
N ILE A 85 6.55 13.32 10.95
CA ILE A 85 7.00 11.93 10.86
C ILE A 85 6.73 11.27 9.49
N ASN A 86 5.73 11.76 8.74
CA ASN A 86 5.32 11.24 7.43
C ASN A 86 5.30 12.34 6.35
N ARG A 87 6.21 13.33 6.45
CA ARG A 87 6.27 14.50 5.56
C ARG A 87 7.69 14.86 5.11
N THR A 88 8.63 13.91 5.15
CA THR A 88 10.01 14.13 4.69
C THR A 88 10.04 14.64 3.26
N ASN A 89 10.61 15.83 3.07
CA ASN A 89 10.83 16.39 1.74
C ASN A 89 11.90 15.57 1.00
N LEU A 90 11.61 15.17 -0.23
CA LEU A 90 12.55 14.43 -1.08
C LEU A 90 13.23 15.37 -2.06
N THR A 91 14.54 15.29 -2.14
CA THR A 91 15.34 15.95 -3.18
C THR A 91 15.22 15.20 -4.52
N ALA A 92 15.53 15.87 -5.62
CA ALA A 92 15.53 15.25 -6.95
C ALA A 92 16.46 14.03 -7.03
N ALA A 93 17.63 14.10 -6.37
CA ALA A 93 18.59 12.99 -6.33
C ALA A 93 18.07 11.79 -5.53
N GLU A 94 17.30 12.01 -4.45
CA GLU A 94 16.64 10.94 -3.71
C GLU A 94 15.52 10.28 -4.52
N VAL A 95 14.74 11.08 -5.25
CA VAL A 95 13.73 10.58 -6.18
C VAL A 95 14.37 9.71 -7.25
N GLU A 96 15.46 10.17 -7.88
CA GLU A 96 16.16 9.42 -8.93
C GLU A 96 16.69 8.07 -8.41
N ARG A 97 17.32 8.06 -7.22
CA ARG A 97 17.74 6.82 -6.56
C ARG A 97 16.56 5.92 -6.21
N GLY A 98 15.49 6.50 -5.67
CA GLY A 98 14.27 5.80 -5.31
C GLY A 98 13.63 5.08 -6.50
N LEU A 99 13.55 5.74 -7.66
CA LEU A 99 13.00 5.16 -8.91
C LEU A 99 13.77 3.92 -9.38
N ALA A 100 15.03 3.74 -8.98
CA ALA A 100 15.82 2.56 -9.31
C ALA A 100 15.54 1.36 -8.39
N THR A 101 14.94 1.58 -7.21
CA THR A 101 14.70 0.50 -6.23
C THR A 101 13.60 -0.46 -6.69
N PRO A 102 13.72 -1.77 -6.41
CA PRO A 102 12.71 -2.75 -6.81
C PRO A 102 11.31 -2.45 -6.28
N VAL A 103 11.19 -2.11 -4.99
CA VAL A 103 9.90 -1.81 -4.35
C VAL A 103 9.18 -0.62 -5.00
N VAL A 104 9.90 0.42 -5.42
CA VAL A 104 9.30 1.57 -6.13
C VAL A 104 8.87 1.18 -7.54
N ARG A 105 9.71 0.42 -8.26
CA ARG A 105 9.42 -0.04 -9.62
C ARG A 105 8.18 -0.93 -9.68
N ASP A 106 8.08 -1.87 -8.75
CA ASP A 106 6.94 -2.79 -8.66
C ASP A 106 5.64 -2.07 -8.30
N GLN A 107 5.68 -1.08 -7.40
CA GLN A 107 4.53 -0.20 -7.14
C GLN A 107 4.12 0.56 -8.39
N LEU A 108 5.07 1.13 -9.15
CA LEU A 108 4.78 1.84 -10.39
C LEU A 108 4.18 0.91 -11.46
N ASP A 109 4.65 -0.33 -11.54
CA ASP A 109 4.11 -1.31 -12.50
C ASP A 109 2.67 -1.72 -12.15
N LEU A 110 2.35 -1.93 -10.87
CA LEU A 110 0.97 -2.11 -10.40
C LEU A 110 0.08 -0.90 -10.75
N LEU A 111 0.58 0.32 -10.53
CA LEU A 111 -0.17 1.54 -10.81
C LEU A 111 -0.39 1.76 -12.32
N ARG A 112 0.61 1.46 -13.16
CA ARG A 112 0.48 1.48 -14.62
C ARG A 112 -0.53 0.43 -15.09
N PHE A 113 -0.48 -0.77 -14.51
CA PHE A 113 -1.46 -1.82 -14.79
C PHE A 113 -2.87 -1.37 -14.45
N ARG A 114 -3.08 -0.83 -13.24
CA ARG A 114 -4.38 -0.30 -12.79
C ARG A 114 -4.95 0.80 -13.68
N ALA A 115 -4.07 1.66 -14.19
CA ALA A 115 -4.44 2.78 -15.03
C ALA A 115 -4.76 2.39 -16.48
N ARG A 116 -4.18 1.29 -16.98
CA ARG A 116 -4.25 0.91 -18.40
C ARG A 116 -5.13 -0.30 -18.68
N CYS A 117 -5.27 -1.23 -17.74
CA CYS A 117 -6.04 -2.46 -17.96
C CYS A 117 -7.55 -2.14 -18.02
N PRO A 118 -8.24 -2.45 -19.14
CA PRO A 118 -9.67 -2.19 -19.27
C PRO A 118 -10.55 -2.93 -18.27
N ALA A 119 -10.04 -3.99 -17.63
CA ALA A 119 -10.79 -4.77 -16.63
C ALA A 119 -11.23 -3.92 -15.43
N PHE A 120 -10.57 -2.79 -15.13
CA PHE A 120 -10.92 -1.92 -13.99
C PHE A 120 -11.85 -0.74 -14.34
N GLY A 121 -12.66 -0.87 -15.40
CA GLY A 121 -13.61 0.16 -15.85
C GLY A 121 -14.77 0.42 -14.87
N PHE A 122 -15.57 1.47 -15.13
CA PHE A 122 -16.67 1.90 -14.26
C PHE A 122 -17.82 0.87 -14.17
N ASP A 123 -18.05 0.15 -15.26
CA ASP A 123 -19.06 -0.88 -15.48
C ASP A 123 -18.48 -2.31 -15.34
N ALA A 124 -17.31 -2.44 -14.72
CA ALA A 124 -16.67 -3.74 -14.54
C ALA A 124 -17.22 -4.49 -13.32
N ASP A 125 -17.22 -5.82 -13.42
CA ASP A 125 -17.60 -6.71 -12.33
C ASP A 125 -16.38 -7.06 -11.47
N LEU A 126 -16.47 -6.84 -10.16
CA LEU A 126 -15.51 -7.35 -9.18
C LEU A 126 -16.11 -8.55 -8.44
N THR A 127 -15.42 -9.68 -8.50
CA THR A 127 -15.70 -10.85 -7.65
C THR A 127 -14.64 -10.99 -6.56
N VAL A 128 -15.08 -11.23 -5.33
CA VAL A 128 -14.24 -11.67 -4.22
C VAL A 128 -14.52 -13.16 -4.02
N GLU A 129 -13.53 -14.01 -4.25
CA GLU A 129 -13.73 -15.46 -4.18
C GLU A 129 -13.72 -15.93 -2.71
N PRO A 130 -14.53 -16.94 -2.33
CA PRO A 130 -14.44 -17.57 -1.02
C PRO A 130 -13.03 -18.13 -0.80
N ALA A 131 -12.40 -17.74 0.30
CA ALA A 131 -11.03 -18.12 0.62
C ALA A 131 -10.88 -18.36 2.13
N THR A 132 -9.76 -18.98 2.55
CA THR A 132 -9.39 -19.07 3.97
C THR A 132 -9.07 -17.69 4.53
N ALA A 133 -9.05 -17.55 5.86
CA ALA A 133 -8.85 -16.25 6.52
C ALA A 133 -7.54 -15.54 6.16
N ASP A 134 -6.55 -16.26 5.65
CA ASP A 134 -5.23 -15.77 5.26
C ASP A 134 -5.05 -15.64 3.73
N ARG A 135 -6.12 -15.85 2.96
CA ARG A 135 -6.11 -15.77 1.50
C ARG A 135 -7.09 -14.70 1.05
N LEU A 136 -6.68 -13.96 0.02
CA LEU A 136 -7.55 -12.99 -0.65
C LEU A 136 -7.41 -13.18 -2.15
N VAL A 137 -8.55 -13.37 -2.82
CA VAL A 137 -8.61 -13.51 -4.27
C VAL A 137 -9.64 -12.54 -4.82
N LEU A 138 -9.20 -11.66 -5.70
CA LEU A 138 -10.01 -10.62 -6.33
C LEU A 138 -9.91 -10.74 -7.84
N THR A 139 -11.05 -10.76 -8.52
CA THR A 139 -11.08 -10.77 -9.99
C THR A 139 -11.99 -9.68 -10.53
N TRP A 140 -11.40 -8.76 -11.29
CA TRP A 140 -12.10 -7.78 -12.11
C TRP A 140 -12.33 -8.32 -13.52
N ARG A 141 -13.51 -8.09 -14.08
CA ARG A 141 -13.86 -8.45 -15.46
C ARG A 141 -14.62 -7.34 -16.17
N ARG A 142 -14.26 -7.10 -17.44
CA ARG A 142 -14.99 -6.18 -18.31
C ARG A 142 -14.74 -6.50 -19.78
N ALA A 143 -15.80 -6.76 -20.54
CA ALA A 143 -15.73 -6.95 -21.99
C ALA A 143 -14.61 -7.93 -22.43
N GLY A 144 -14.52 -9.09 -21.77
CA GLY A 144 -13.49 -10.11 -22.02
C GLY A 144 -12.15 -9.87 -21.32
N TRP A 145 -11.82 -8.64 -20.93
CA TRP A 145 -10.63 -8.35 -20.14
C TRP A 145 -10.78 -8.86 -18.71
N GLN A 146 -9.69 -9.36 -18.14
CA GLN A 146 -9.63 -9.82 -16.76
C GLN A 146 -8.39 -9.26 -16.06
N ALA A 147 -8.56 -8.85 -14.80
CA ALA A 147 -7.44 -8.61 -13.88
C ALA A 147 -7.66 -9.41 -12.60
N ARG A 148 -6.69 -10.22 -12.19
CA ARG A 148 -6.81 -11.10 -11.02
C ARG A 148 -5.65 -10.91 -10.05
N LEU A 149 -5.99 -10.82 -8.77
CA LEU A 149 -5.06 -10.76 -7.64
C LEU A 149 -5.28 -11.98 -6.74
N GLU A 150 -4.18 -12.63 -6.37
CA GLU A 150 -4.14 -13.66 -5.33
C GLU A 150 -3.12 -13.25 -4.27
N CYS A 151 -3.51 -13.31 -2.99
CA CYS A 151 -2.65 -12.97 -1.87
C CYS A 151 -2.55 -14.13 -0.88
N ASP A 152 -1.34 -14.30 -0.34
CA ASP A 152 -1.06 -15.04 0.89
C ASP A 152 -0.69 -14.03 1.97
N LEU A 153 -1.60 -13.80 2.93
CA LEU A 153 -1.37 -12.83 4.00
C LEU A 153 -0.39 -13.37 5.04
N THR A 154 -0.29 -14.69 5.19
CA THR A 154 0.65 -15.34 6.13
C THR A 154 2.07 -15.34 5.55
N ALA A 155 2.22 -15.72 4.28
CA ALA A 155 3.51 -15.74 3.60
C ALA A 155 3.93 -14.36 3.07
N GLU A 156 3.06 -13.36 3.14
CA GLU A 156 3.27 -12.00 2.64
C GLU A 156 3.60 -11.98 1.13
N THR A 157 2.97 -12.85 0.34
CA THR A 157 3.13 -12.95 -1.13
C THR A 157 1.87 -12.52 -1.87
N PHE A 158 2.01 -12.14 -3.14
CA PHE A 158 0.89 -12.04 -4.07
C PHE A 158 1.26 -12.36 -5.52
N SER A 159 0.23 -12.65 -6.32
CA SER A 159 0.28 -12.74 -7.78
C SER A 159 -0.80 -11.84 -8.37
N ALA A 160 -0.40 -10.83 -9.15
CA ALA A 160 -1.28 -9.96 -9.91
C ALA A 160 -1.12 -10.26 -11.40
N THR A 161 -2.22 -10.54 -12.09
CA THR A 161 -2.23 -10.91 -13.52
C THR A 161 -3.30 -10.14 -14.28
N GLY A 162 -3.05 -9.91 -15.56
CA GLY A 162 -3.98 -9.30 -16.51
C GLY A 162 -4.06 -10.12 -17.79
N VAL A 163 -5.26 -10.28 -18.32
CA VAL A 163 -5.54 -11.07 -19.53
C VAL A 163 -6.47 -10.28 -20.44
N ASP A 164 -6.21 -10.32 -21.75
CA ASP A 164 -7.05 -9.70 -22.78
C ASP A 164 -8.22 -10.62 -23.22
N PRO A 165 -9.14 -10.15 -24.09
CA PRO A 165 -10.28 -10.95 -24.53
C PRO A 165 -9.91 -12.24 -25.27
N GLU A 166 -8.72 -12.30 -25.87
CA GLU A 166 -8.18 -13.47 -26.56
C GLU A 166 -7.52 -14.48 -25.61
N GLY A 167 -7.43 -14.16 -24.31
CA GLY A 167 -6.81 -15.03 -23.31
C GLY A 167 -5.30 -14.86 -23.20
N VAL A 168 -4.71 -13.84 -23.83
CA VAL A 168 -3.28 -13.56 -23.78
C VAL A 168 -2.95 -12.77 -22.51
N GLU A 169 -1.89 -13.19 -21.81
CA GLU A 169 -1.39 -12.48 -20.64
C GLU A 169 -0.80 -11.12 -21.05
N THR A 170 -1.35 -10.04 -20.48
CA THR A 170 -0.92 -8.66 -20.73
C THR A 170 -0.16 -8.05 -19.55
N PHE A 171 -0.23 -8.69 -18.38
CA PHE A 171 0.48 -8.27 -17.18
C PHE A 171 0.70 -9.45 -16.23
N ARG A 172 1.87 -9.48 -15.59
CA ARG A 172 2.19 -10.40 -14.48
C ARG A 172 3.18 -9.76 -13.52
N LEU A 173 2.84 -9.80 -12.24
CA LEU A 173 3.75 -9.46 -11.14
C LEU A 173 3.53 -10.46 -10.00
N VAL A 174 4.61 -11.13 -9.58
CA VAL A 174 4.60 -12.12 -8.49
C VAL A 174 5.67 -11.73 -7.47
N ARG A 175 5.30 -11.66 -6.19
CA ARG A 175 6.18 -11.27 -5.07
C ARG A 175 5.85 -12.05 -3.80
#